data_AF-A0A7J0CN90-F1
#
_entry.id   AF-A0A7J0CN90-F1
#
_cell.length_a   1.000
_cell.length_b   1.000
_cell.length_c   1.000
_cell.angle_alpha   90.00
_cell.angle_beta   90.00
_cell.angle_gamma   90.00
#
_symmetry.space_group_name_H-M   'P 1'
#
loop_
_entity.id
_entity.type
_entity.pdbx_description
1 polymer ?
#
loop_
_entity_poly.entity_id
_entity_poly.type
_entity_poly.pdbx_seq_one_letter_code
_entity_poly.pdbx_strand_id
1 'polypeptide(L)'
;MNELAAREGQSGRYTHTSVANWCRRGMVPKWPTPRLICVSLSEALGRPVSLAEVGMRGGERDASELGLEFARRQDDAVTEAAAYWSAVNRRQFLTHHTFAVSAFATPFSRWLIDPAEETRARESGPAVDREHIAELREAADSARLWDSRFGGSNRKSASLTEYLYERVAPLLRGSYSEAVGRDLFRVTAEMARLAGWTAFDAGRHSIAQRHFIQALRLARAGGDADLGSYILATMAMQSLMRGFTSEAIDMAQGAYRRGQTLDPRVAGFAKLIEARSHARAGDERSTSACIAQSERLAERGADGEGLPGSGSSTSSASSPTRPRPSATWATTGRPSRGMPPVRCRRTRSPAPGAYGSRSWPRPTPRTATSPRACTWAASR
;
A
#
# COMPACT_ATOMS: atom_id res chain seq x y z
N MET A 1 -33.01 11.61 -17.09
CA MET A 1 -31.97 10.58 -16.83
C MET A 1 -31.05 10.31 -18.02
N ASN A 2 -31.51 9.80 -19.18
CA ASN A 2 -30.64 9.59 -20.36
C ASN A 2 -29.93 10.88 -20.82
N GLU A 3 -30.61 12.02 -20.77
CA GLU A 3 -30.02 13.32 -21.10
C GLU A 3 -28.91 13.74 -20.12
N LEU A 4 -29.10 13.49 -18.81
CA LEU A 4 -28.07 13.72 -17.80
C LEU A 4 -26.88 12.78 -18.00
N ALA A 5 -27.13 11.50 -18.30
CA ALA A 5 -26.08 10.54 -18.63
C ALA A 5 -25.28 10.99 -19.86
N ALA A 6 -25.95 11.51 -20.90
CA ALA A 6 -25.32 12.03 -22.10
C ALA A 6 -24.46 13.28 -21.82
N ARG A 7 -24.92 14.20 -20.96
CA ARG A 7 -24.15 15.37 -20.50
C ARG A 7 -22.90 14.98 -19.70
N GLU A 8 -22.95 13.87 -18.98
CA GLU A 8 -21.80 13.29 -18.26
C GLU A 8 -20.93 12.37 -19.14
N GLY A 9 -21.16 12.32 -20.46
CA GLY A 9 -20.37 11.50 -21.40
C GLY A 9 -20.60 9.99 -21.31
N GLN A 10 -21.74 9.56 -20.74
CA GLN A 10 -22.09 8.15 -20.59
C GLN A 10 -23.05 7.69 -21.69
N SER A 11 -22.76 6.53 -22.28
CA SER A 11 -23.51 5.90 -23.38
C SER A 11 -24.64 4.95 -22.92
N GLY A 12 -25.25 5.22 -21.76
CA GLY A 12 -26.37 4.42 -21.26
C GLY A 12 -27.70 4.80 -21.94
N ARG A 13 -28.32 3.86 -22.68
CA ARG A 13 -29.70 4.00 -23.17
C ARG A 13 -30.66 3.24 -22.27
N TYR A 14 -31.14 3.90 -21.23
CA TYR A 14 -32.11 3.31 -20.30
C TYR A 14 -33.52 3.44 -20.88
N THR A 15 -34.28 2.34 -20.85
CA THR A 15 -35.64 2.27 -21.38
C THR A 15 -36.63 2.04 -20.24
N HIS A 16 -37.93 2.09 -20.55
CA HIS A 16 -38.99 1.74 -19.60
C HIS A 16 -38.80 0.33 -18.99
N THR A 17 -38.21 -0.61 -19.73
CA THR A 17 -37.87 -1.95 -19.24
C THR A 17 -36.77 -1.91 -18.17
N SER A 18 -35.77 -1.04 -18.31
CA SER A 18 -34.74 -0.82 -17.28
C SER A 18 -35.38 -0.32 -15.98
N VAL A 19 -36.29 0.66 -16.09
CA VAL A 19 -37.02 1.23 -14.94
C VAL A 19 -37.90 0.16 -14.28
N ALA A 20 -38.62 -0.65 -15.06
CA ALA A 20 -39.43 -1.73 -14.53
C ALA A 20 -38.59 -2.77 -13.76
N ASN A 21 -37.38 -3.10 -14.23
CA ASN A 21 -36.48 -3.98 -13.52
C ASN A 21 -36.00 -3.37 -12.19
N TRP A 22 -35.75 -2.06 -12.13
CA TRP A 22 -35.35 -1.40 -10.89
C TRP A 22 -36.49 -1.35 -9.86
N CYS A 23 -37.67 -0.92 -10.29
CA CYS A 23 -38.80 -0.73 -9.38
C CYS A 23 -39.47 -2.04 -8.96
N ARG A 24 -39.62 -3.01 -9.88
CA ARG A 24 -40.40 -4.24 -9.62
C ARG A 24 -39.54 -5.43 -9.24
N ARG A 25 -38.31 -5.52 -9.76
CA ARG A 25 -37.40 -6.65 -9.48
C ARG A 25 -36.31 -6.30 -8.47
N GLY A 26 -36.32 -5.08 -7.92
CA GLY A 26 -35.33 -4.63 -6.93
C GLY A 26 -33.91 -4.54 -7.47
N MET A 27 -33.73 -4.51 -8.80
CA MET A 27 -32.41 -4.45 -9.42
C MET A 27 -31.79 -3.06 -9.17
N VAL A 28 -30.60 -3.01 -8.58
CA VAL A 28 -29.85 -1.76 -8.44
C VAL A 28 -28.93 -1.60 -9.65
N PRO A 29 -29.08 -0.53 -10.46
CA PRO A 29 -28.19 -0.31 -11.59
C PRO A 29 -26.78 0.07 -11.13
N LYS A 30 -25.77 -0.22 -11.95
CA LYS A 30 -24.37 0.13 -11.65
C LYS A 30 -24.17 1.64 -11.57
N TRP A 31 -23.19 2.06 -10.75
CA TRP A 31 -22.80 3.46 -10.61
C TRP A 31 -22.36 4.07 -11.95
N PRO A 32 -22.76 5.32 -12.29
CA PRO A 32 -23.39 6.34 -11.45
C PRO A 32 -24.92 6.41 -11.56
N THR A 33 -25.56 5.42 -12.20
CA THR A 33 -26.99 5.43 -12.53
C THR A 33 -27.91 5.71 -11.34
N PRO A 34 -27.72 5.10 -10.15
CA PRO A 34 -28.56 5.43 -9.00
C PRO A 34 -28.46 6.91 -8.56
N ARG A 35 -27.32 7.61 -8.72
CA ARG A 35 -27.24 9.06 -8.51
C ARG A 35 -27.97 9.83 -9.59
N LEU A 36 -27.84 9.43 -10.85
CA LEU A 36 -28.56 10.07 -11.95
C LEU A 36 -30.08 9.94 -11.79
N ILE A 37 -30.56 8.85 -11.20
CA ILE A 37 -31.96 8.65 -10.80
C ILE A 37 -32.34 9.66 -9.72
N CYS A 38 -31.56 9.78 -8.64
CA CYS A 38 -31.81 10.77 -7.59
C CYS A 38 -31.83 12.20 -8.12
N VAL A 39 -30.88 12.59 -8.99
CA VAL A 39 -30.83 13.92 -9.61
C VAL A 39 -32.06 14.15 -10.48
N SER A 40 -32.39 13.20 -11.37
CA SER A 40 -33.57 13.33 -12.25
C SER A 40 -34.87 13.48 -11.44
N LEU A 41 -35.02 12.73 -10.36
CA LEU A 41 -36.18 12.82 -9.48
C LEU A 41 -36.19 14.10 -8.66
N SER A 42 -35.02 14.59 -8.24
CA SER A 42 -34.91 15.85 -7.51
C SER A 42 -35.30 17.05 -8.37
N GLU A 43 -34.86 17.06 -9.64
CA GLU A 43 -35.26 18.08 -10.62
C GLU A 43 -36.76 18.03 -10.89
N ALA A 44 -37.34 16.83 -11.05
CA ALA A 44 -38.77 16.65 -11.31
C ALA A 44 -39.65 17.02 -10.10
N LEU A 45 -39.18 16.76 -8.87
CA LEU A 45 -39.96 16.96 -7.64
C LEU A 45 -39.68 18.31 -6.96
N GLY A 46 -38.70 19.09 -7.44
CA GLY A 46 -38.33 20.38 -6.85
C GLY A 46 -37.76 20.29 -5.44
N ARG A 47 -37.34 19.11 -4.99
CA ARG A 47 -36.72 18.87 -3.68
C ARG A 47 -35.61 17.83 -3.78
N PRO A 48 -34.61 17.83 -2.88
CA PRO A 48 -33.62 16.76 -2.83
C PRO A 48 -34.27 15.39 -2.59
N VAL A 49 -33.85 14.39 -3.38
CA VAL A 49 -34.23 12.98 -3.23
C VAL A 49 -32.96 12.15 -2.98
N SER A 50 -32.94 11.43 -1.87
CA SER A 50 -31.78 10.61 -1.47
C SER A 50 -31.82 9.18 -2.03
N LEU A 51 -30.67 8.49 -2.06
CA LEU A 51 -30.58 7.06 -2.44
C LEU A 51 -31.39 6.15 -1.51
N ALA A 52 -31.57 6.57 -0.26
CA ALA A 52 -32.42 5.90 0.71
C ALA A 52 -33.90 5.95 0.31
N GLU A 53 -34.37 7.10 -0.18
CA GLU A 53 -35.76 7.30 -0.60
C GLU A 53 -36.12 6.48 -1.84
N VAL A 54 -35.16 6.26 -2.75
CA VAL A 54 -35.38 5.42 -3.95
C VAL A 54 -35.08 3.94 -3.73
N GLY A 55 -34.78 3.52 -2.51
CA GLY A 55 -34.47 2.12 -2.18
C GLY A 55 -33.14 1.62 -2.77
N MET A 56 -32.26 2.52 -3.22
CA MET A 56 -30.97 2.19 -3.85
C MET A 56 -29.78 2.46 -2.92
N ARG A 57 -30.03 2.42 -1.60
CA ARG A 57 -29.05 2.65 -0.52
C ARG A 57 -27.81 1.75 -0.62
N GLY A 58 -27.93 0.57 -1.25
CA GLY A 58 -26.81 -0.34 -1.52
C GLY A 58 -25.79 0.22 -2.52
N GLY A 59 -26.17 1.12 -3.42
CA GLY A 59 -25.28 1.70 -4.43
C GLY A 59 -24.24 2.70 -3.88
N GLU A 60 -24.50 3.29 -2.71
CA GLU A 60 -23.58 4.23 -2.03
C GLU A 60 -22.61 3.51 -1.08
N ARG A 61 -23.05 2.40 -0.48
CA ARG A 61 -22.19 1.58 0.40
C ARG A 61 -21.06 0.91 -0.38
N ASP A 62 -21.31 0.50 -1.62
CA ASP A 62 -20.28 -0.11 -2.47
C ASP A 62 -19.11 0.85 -2.79
N ALA A 63 -19.37 2.10 -3.19
CA ALA A 63 -18.28 2.98 -3.64
C ALA A 63 -17.30 3.40 -2.54
N SER A 64 -17.79 3.54 -1.30
CA SER A 64 -16.96 3.94 -0.16
C SER A 64 -16.09 2.79 0.38
N GLU A 65 -16.59 1.56 0.29
CA GLU A 65 -15.92 0.34 0.74
C GLU A 65 -15.06 -0.32 -0.34
N LEU A 66 -15.31 0.01 -1.62
CA LEU A 66 -14.53 -0.46 -2.77
C LEU A 66 -13.01 -0.33 -2.54
N GLY A 67 -12.31 -1.43 -2.77
CA GLY A 67 -10.88 -1.61 -2.60
C GLY A 67 -10.44 -1.87 -1.16
N LEU A 68 -11.34 -1.88 -0.16
CA LEU A 68 -11.02 -2.21 1.23
C LEU A 68 -11.26 -3.69 1.57
N GLU A 69 -12.00 -4.42 0.75
CA GLU A 69 -12.26 -5.83 1.03
C GLU A 69 -11.01 -6.69 0.77
N PHE A 70 -10.65 -7.51 1.77
CA PHE A 70 -9.65 -8.57 1.63
C PHE A 70 -10.36 -9.91 1.45
N ALA A 71 -10.89 -10.15 0.26
CA ALA A 71 -11.83 -11.26 -0.01
C ALA A 71 -11.25 -12.65 0.32
N ARG A 72 -12.12 -13.60 0.71
CA ARG A 72 -11.67 -14.98 1.03
C ARG A 72 -11.31 -15.77 -0.22
N ARG A 73 -12.11 -15.70 -1.29
CA ARG A 73 -11.86 -16.43 -2.55
C ARG A 73 -11.02 -15.60 -3.52
N GLN A 74 -10.30 -16.27 -4.41
CA GLN A 74 -9.50 -15.61 -5.46
C GLN A 74 -10.37 -14.88 -6.48
N ASP A 75 -11.50 -15.47 -6.89
CA ASP A 75 -12.42 -14.83 -7.85
C ASP A 75 -13.04 -13.54 -7.30
N ASP A 76 -13.40 -13.54 -6.02
CA ASP A 76 -13.92 -12.36 -5.32
C ASP A 76 -12.83 -11.26 -5.27
N ALA A 77 -11.57 -11.64 -5.00
CA ALA A 77 -10.45 -10.70 -4.98
C ALA A 77 -10.17 -10.07 -6.37
N VAL A 78 -10.27 -10.86 -7.45
CA VAL A 78 -10.14 -10.34 -8.82
C VAL A 78 -11.29 -9.39 -9.15
N THR A 79 -12.51 -9.75 -8.73
CA THR A 79 -13.71 -8.93 -8.95
C THR A 79 -13.59 -7.59 -8.23
N GLU A 80 -13.17 -7.62 -6.97
CA GLU A 80 -12.98 -6.45 -6.12
C GLU A 80 -11.89 -5.52 -6.65
N ALA A 81 -10.69 -6.05 -6.93
CA ALA A 81 -9.57 -5.26 -7.44
C ALA A 81 -9.93 -4.57 -8.76
N ALA A 82 -10.57 -5.28 -9.67
CA ALA A 82 -10.96 -4.73 -10.96
C ALA A 82 -12.13 -3.73 -10.87
N ALA A 83 -13.08 -3.95 -9.96
CA ALA A 83 -14.14 -2.98 -9.68
C ALA A 83 -13.55 -1.69 -9.11
N TYR A 84 -12.62 -1.80 -8.15
CA TYR A 84 -11.89 -0.67 -7.58
C TYR A 84 -11.11 0.11 -8.64
N TRP A 85 -10.28 -0.54 -9.47
CA TRP A 85 -9.51 0.17 -10.51
C TRP A 85 -10.43 0.84 -11.54
N SER A 86 -11.56 0.22 -11.87
CA SER A 86 -12.58 0.84 -12.73
C SER A 86 -13.17 2.11 -12.12
N ALA A 87 -13.47 2.08 -10.82
CA ALA A 87 -14.05 3.21 -10.10
C ALA A 87 -13.06 4.38 -9.98
N VAL A 88 -11.78 4.08 -9.72
CA VAL A 88 -10.70 5.08 -9.67
C VAL A 88 -10.50 5.73 -11.05
N ASN A 89 -10.54 4.95 -12.14
CA ASN A 89 -10.37 5.48 -13.49
C ASN A 89 -11.53 6.40 -13.91
N ARG A 90 -12.77 6.05 -13.55
CA ARG A 90 -13.99 6.79 -13.97
C ARG A 90 -14.23 8.12 -13.24
N ARG A 91 -13.27 8.65 -12.47
CA ARG A 91 -13.40 9.86 -11.63
C ARG A 91 -14.58 9.85 -10.64
N GLN A 92 -15.26 8.72 -10.49
CA GLN A 92 -16.33 8.51 -9.49
C GLN A 92 -15.77 8.43 -8.07
N PHE A 93 -14.46 8.20 -7.96
CA PHE A 93 -13.71 8.09 -6.70
C PHE A 93 -13.34 9.43 -6.04
N LEU A 94 -13.85 10.55 -6.58
CA LEU A 94 -13.50 11.91 -6.12
C LEU A 94 -14.30 12.38 -4.88
N THR A 95 -15.00 11.49 -4.18
CA THR A 95 -15.87 11.88 -3.05
C THR A 95 -15.36 11.32 -1.72
N HIS A 96 -14.82 12.18 -0.86
CA HIS A 96 -14.61 12.01 0.59
C HIS A 96 -14.19 10.60 1.11
N HIS A 97 -13.11 10.02 0.60
CA HIS A 97 -12.54 8.82 1.21
C HIS A 97 -11.49 9.16 2.27
N THR A 98 -11.74 8.77 3.52
CA THR A 98 -10.78 8.90 4.61
C THR A 98 -9.97 7.61 4.80
N PHE A 99 -8.75 7.77 5.29
CA PHE A 99 -7.92 6.66 5.75
C PHE A 99 -8.45 6.18 7.10
N ALA A 100 -8.60 4.86 7.27
CA ALA A 100 -8.94 4.25 8.55
C ALA A 100 -7.98 3.10 8.83
N VAL A 101 -7.19 3.18 9.91
CA VAL A 101 -6.20 2.13 10.25
C VAL A 101 -6.86 0.76 10.45
N SER A 102 -8.10 0.73 10.95
CA SER A 102 -8.89 -0.49 11.16
C SER A 102 -9.13 -1.29 9.88
N ALA A 103 -9.13 -0.64 8.70
CA ALA A 103 -9.25 -1.35 7.43
C ALA A 103 -8.06 -2.28 7.14
N PHE A 104 -6.93 -2.09 7.81
CA PHE A 104 -5.79 -3.02 7.73
C PHE A 104 -5.90 -4.24 8.66
N ALA A 105 -6.82 -4.25 9.64
CA ALA A 105 -6.90 -5.33 10.63
C ALA A 105 -7.20 -6.71 9.99
N THR A 106 -8.17 -6.77 9.07
CA THR A 106 -8.52 -8.01 8.36
C THR A 106 -7.41 -8.45 7.39
N PRO A 107 -6.88 -7.59 6.49
CA PRO A 107 -5.72 -7.93 5.67
C PRO A 107 -4.53 -8.45 6.47
N PHE A 108 -4.15 -7.74 7.54
CA PHE A 108 -3.03 -8.08 8.41
C PHE A 108 -3.20 -9.45 9.08
N SER A 109 -4.33 -9.65 9.77
CA SER A 109 -4.60 -10.91 10.49
C SER A 109 -4.67 -12.11 9.55
N ARG A 110 -5.38 -12.01 8.42
CA ARG A 110 -5.50 -13.12 7.45
C ARG A 110 -4.16 -13.46 6.82
N TRP A 111 -3.37 -12.45 6.45
CA TRP A 111 -2.06 -12.68 5.86
C TRP A 111 -1.06 -13.28 6.87
N LEU A 112 -1.11 -12.87 8.15
CA LEU A 112 -0.29 -13.49 9.18
C LEU A 112 -0.64 -14.96 9.41
N ILE A 113 -1.92 -15.31 9.41
CA ILE A 113 -2.38 -16.70 9.56
C ILE A 113 -1.89 -17.54 8.37
N ASP A 114 -2.11 -17.05 7.16
CA ASP A 114 -1.81 -17.78 5.93
C ASP A 114 -1.34 -16.82 4.83
N PRO A 115 -0.02 -16.64 4.64
CA PRO A 115 0.53 -15.60 3.78
C PRO A 115 0.51 -15.96 2.29
N ALA A 116 0.24 -17.21 1.94
CA ALA A 116 0.32 -17.73 0.58
C ALA A 116 -0.85 -18.69 0.31
N GLU A 117 -1.55 -18.47 -0.79
CA GLU A 117 -2.61 -19.34 -1.27
C GLU A 117 -2.12 -20.08 -2.53
N GLU A 118 -2.57 -21.31 -2.72
CA GLU A 118 -2.33 -22.03 -3.97
C GLU A 118 -3.16 -21.41 -5.10
N THR A 119 -2.49 -20.98 -6.17
CA THR A 119 -3.17 -20.43 -7.34
C THR A 119 -3.83 -21.53 -8.15
N ARG A 120 -5.10 -21.34 -8.48
CA ARG A 120 -5.88 -22.29 -9.29
C ARG A 120 -5.80 -21.96 -10.78
N ALA A 121 -5.84 -22.97 -11.63
CA ALA A 121 -6.05 -22.77 -13.05
C ALA A 121 -7.44 -22.18 -13.32
N ARG A 122 -7.57 -21.46 -14.43
CA ARG A 122 -8.83 -20.89 -14.90
C ARG A 122 -9.01 -21.24 -16.37
N GLU A 123 -10.14 -21.82 -16.72
CA GLU A 123 -10.42 -22.29 -18.09
C GLU A 123 -11.35 -21.34 -18.87
N SER A 124 -11.88 -20.31 -18.23
CA SER A 124 -12.82 -19.36 -18.85
C SER A 124 -12.13 -18.07 -19.31
N GLY A 125 -12.47 -17.58 -20.50
CA GLY A 125 -12.04 -16.28 -21.03
C GLY A 125 -10.83 -16.37 -21.98
N PRO A 126 -10.35 -15.21 -22.49
CA PRO A 126 -9.22 -15.17 -23.42
C PRO A 126 -7.97 -15.80 -22.81
N ALA A 127 -7.20 -16.53 -23.62
CA ALA A 127 -5.98 -17.19 -23.17
C ALA A 127 -4.93 -16.17 -22.73
N VAL A 128 -4.38 -16.37 -21.53
CA VAL A 128 -3.24 -15.62 -21.00
C VAL A 128 -2.02 -16.53 -21.02
N ASP A 129 -0.94 -16.02 -21.60
CA ASP A 129 0.31 -16.74 -21.77
C ASP A 129 1.49 -16.00 -21.11
N ARG A 130 2.69 -16.53 -21.30
CA ARG A 130 3.92 -15.97 -20.75
C ARG A 130 4.31 -14.63 -21.37
N GLU A 131 3.89 -14.33 -22.60
CA GLU A 131 4.18 -13.06 -23.26
C GLU A 131 3.43 -11.92 -22.60
N HIS A 132 2.16 -12.14 -22.25
CA HIS A 132 1.40 -11.20 -21.44
C HIS A 132 2.09 -10.94 -20.09
N ILE A 133 2.60 -11.98 -19.42
CA ILE A 133 3.34 -11.82 -18.16
C ILE A 133 4.62 -11.00 -18.37
N ALA A 134 5.33 -11.22 -19.47
CA ALA A 134 6.54 -10.45 -19.80
C ALA A 134 6.21 -8.97 -20.03
N GLU A 135 5.14 -8.65 -20.77
CA GLU A 135 4.63 -7.27 -20.96
C GLU A 135 4.38 -6.59 -19.60
N LEU A 136 3.65 -7.27 -18.70
CA LEU A 136 3.33 -6.73 -17.38
C LEU A 136 4.58 -6.52 -16.51
N ARG A 137 5.57 -7.42 -16.60
CA ARG A 137 6.83 -7.30 -15.85
C ARG A 137 7.62 -6.10 -16.33
N GLU A 138 7.73 -5.91 -17.64
CA GLU A 138 8.40 -4.76 -18.23
C GLU A 138 7.71 -3.44 -17.83
N ALA A 139 6.38 -3.40 -17.86
CA ALA A 139 5.61 -2.24 -17.39
C ALA A 139 5.89 -1.93 -15.90
N ALA A 140 5.95 -2.96 -15.05
CA ALA A 140 6.27 -2.81 -13.63
C ALA A 140 7.72 -2.32 -13.42
N ASP A 141 8.68 -2.84 -14.16
CA ASP A 141 10.09 -2.42 -14.12
C ASP A 141 10.27 -0.97 -14.58
N SER A 142 9.59 -0.59 -15.66
CA SER A 142 9.55 0.78 -16.14
C SER A 142 8.98 1.71 -15.05
N ALA A 143 7.84 1.35 -14.44
CA ALA A 143 7.25 2.14 -13.36
C ALA A 143 8.19 2.29 -12.15
N ARG A 144 8.91 1.22 -11.75
CA ARG A 144 9.95 1.27 -10.70
C ARG A 144 11.09 2.22 -11.05
N LEU A 145 11.57 2.16 -12.28
CA LEU A 145 12.66 3.02 -12.75
C LEU A 145 12.25 4.49 -12.78
N TRP A 146 11.03 4.79 -13.25
CA TRP A 146 10.48 6.14 -13.24
C TRP A 146 10.30 6.68 -11.82
N ASP A 147 9.76 5.88 -10.90
CA ASP A 147 9.67 6.24 -9.48
C ASP A 147 11.04 6.53 -8.86
N SER A 148 12.04 5.68 -9.12
CA SER A 148 13.39 5.86 -8.57
C SER A 148 14.10 7.11 -9.11
N ARG A 149 13.82 7.51 -10.36
CA ARG A 149 14.46 8.67 -11.00
C ARG A 149 13.74 9.98 -10.73
N PHE A 150 12.41 9.99 -10.67
CA PHE A 150 11.59 11.20 -10.68
C PHE A 150 10.60 11.30 -9.51
N GLY A 151 10.51 10.27 -8.67
CA GLY A 151 9.54 10.16 -7.57
C GLY A 151 8.14 9.76 -8.02
N GLY A 152 7.29 9.36 -7.06
CA GLY A 152 5.97 8.79 -7.33
C GLY A 152 4.89 9.77 -7.79
N SER A 153 5.13 11.07 -7.87
CA SER A 153 4.12 12.08 -8.26
C SER A 153 4.10 12.42 -9.75
N ASN A 154 4.89 11.74 -10.57
CA ASN A 154 4.97 12.00 -12.01
C ASN A 154 3.76 11.41 -12.79
N ARG A 155 3.49 11.97 -13.99
CA ARG A 155 2.32 11.57 -14.83
C ARG A 155 2.35 10.09 -15.24
N LYS A 156 3.53 9.50 -15.47
CA LYS A 156 3.66 8.09 -15.85
C LYS A 156 3.36 7.14 -14.68
N SER A 157 3.71 7.54 -13.47
CA SER A 157 3.33 6.81 -12.26
C SER A 157 1.82 6.93 -11.98
N ALA A 158 1.19 8.06 -12.37
CA ALA A 158 -0.26 8.25 -12.27
C ALA A 158 -1.07 7.40 -13.27
N SER A 159 -0.51 7.03 -14.43
CA SER A 159 -1.19 6.17 -15.42
C SER A 159 -1.19 4.68 -15.05
N LEU A 160 -0.54 4.29 -13.94
CA LEU A 160 -0.47 2.88 -13.54
C LEU A 160 -1.84 2.31 -13.12
N THR A 161 -2.71 3.12 -12.52
CA THR A 161 -4.07 2.68 -12.17
C THR A 161 -4.94 2.49 -13.42
N GLU A 162 -4.75 3.33 -14.45
CA GLU A 162 -5.40 3.16 -15.75
C GLU A 162 -4.92 1.87 -16.43
N TYR A 163 -3.61 1.61 -16.44
CA TYR A 163 -3.05 0.37 -16.98
C TYR A 163 -3.54 -0.88 -16.21
N LEU A 164 -3.64 -0.80 -14.88
CA LEU A 164 -4.24 -1.87 -14.05
C LEU A 164 -5.69 -2.16 -14.47
N TYR A 165 -6.47 -1.13 -14.81
CA TYR A 165 -7.84 -1.30 -15.26
C TYR A 165 -7.95 -1.80 -16.71
N GLU A 166 -7.25 -1.17 -17.65
CA GLU A 166 -7.42 -1.41 -19.08
C GLU A 166 -6.70 -2.66 -19.59
N ARG A 167 -5.52 -2.95 -19.02
CA ARG A 167 -4.67 -4.07 -19.45
C ARG A 167 -4.71 -5.24 -18.48
N VAL A 168 -4.57 -4.99 -17.19
CA VAL A 168 -4.41 -6.09 -16.21
C VAL A 168 -5.74 -6.73 -15.81
N ALA A 169 -6.79 -5.94 -15.59
CA ALA A 169 -8.08 -6.46 -15.15
C ALA A 169 -8.77 -7.42 -16.15
N PRO A 170 -8.63 -7.27 -17.48
CA PRO A 170 -9.05 -8.28 -18.44
C PRO A 170 -8.25 -9.58 -18.33
N LEU A 171 -6.92 -9.50 -18.16
CA LEU A 171 -6.05 -10.67 -18.05
C LEU A 171 -6.36 -11.51 -16.80
N LEU A 172 -6.62 -10.87 -15.65
CA LEU A 172 -7.02 -11.56 -14.43
C LEU A 172 -8.32 -12.37 -14.58
N ARG A 173 -9.16 -12.02 -15.56
CA ARG A 173 -10.42 -12.72 -15.87
C ARG A 173 -10.29 -13.72 -17.03
N GLY A 174 -9.13 -13.79 -17.67
CA GLY A 174 -8.83 -14.71 -18.76
C GLY A 174 -8.62 -16.15 -18.29
N SER A 175 -8.26 -17.03 -19.23
CA SER A 175 -7.90 -18.41 -18.95
C SER A 175 -6.38 -18.56 -18.81
N TYR A 176 -5.93 -19.32 -17.82
CA TYR A 176 -4.52 -19.55 -17.53
C TYR A 176 -4.30 -20.86 -16.76
N SER A 177 -3.12 -21.45 -16.93
CA SER A 177 -2.65 -22.53 -16.05
C SER A 177 -2.27 -21.99 -14.67
N GLU A 178 -2.13 -22.86 -13.68
CA GLU A 178 -1.69 -22.48 -12.32
C GLU A 178 -0.36 -21.72 -12.32
N ALA A 179 0.59 -22.14 -13.16
CA ALA A 179 1.90 -21.51 -13.27
C ALA A 179 1.82 -20.08 -13.84
N VAL A 180 1.02 -19.87 -14.88
CA VAL A 180 0.80 -18.55 -15.47
C VAL A 180 -0.01 -17.67 -14.52
N GLY A 181 -1.04 -18.23 -13.88
CA GLY A 181 -1.83 -17.54 -12.87
C GLY A 181 -0.98 -17.04 -11.69
N ARG A 182 -0.08 -17.88 -11.16
CA ARG A 182 0.86 -17.47 -10.08
C ARG A 182 1.64 -16.22 -10.49
N ASP A 183 2.24 -16.26 -11.66
CA ASP A 183 3.05 -15.17 -12.18
C ASP A 183 2.22 -13.91 -12.47
N LEU A 184 0.99 -14.08 -12.98
CA LEU A 184 0.03 -13.00 -13.21
C LEU A 184 -0.35 -12.30 -11.91
N PHE A 185 -0.70 -13.05 -10.87
CA PHE A 185 -1.04 -12.49 -9.57
C PHE A 185 0.15 -11.76 -8.93
N ARG A 186 1.36 -12.32 -9.03
CA ARG A 186 2.59 -11.70 -8.51
C ARG A 186 2.89 -10.36 -9.17
N VAL A 187 2.92 -10.31 -10.51
CA VAL A 187 3.21 -9.07 -11.22
C VAL A 187 2.11 -8.02 -10.99
N THR A 188 0.85 -8.46 -10.96
CA THR A 188 -0.29 -7.58 -10.66
C THR A 188 -0.18 -6.99 -9.24
N ALA A 189 0.15 -7.81 -8.25
CA ALA A 189 0.31 -7.35 -6.87
C ALA A 189 1.41 -6.28 -6.75
N GLU A 190 2.53 -6.48 -7.43
CA GLU A 190 3.62 -5.51 -7.47
C GLU A 190 3.22 -4.20 -8.18
N MET A 191 2.47 -4.29 -9.29
CA MET A 191 1.92 -3.09 -9.94
C MET A 191 0.91 -2.35 -9.05
N ALA A 192 0.04 -3.07 -8.36
CA ALA A 192 -0.90 -2.48 -7.41
C ALA A 192 -0.16 -1.80 -6.23
N ARG A 193 0.93 -2.40 -5.73
CA ARG A 193 1.79 -1.79 -4.72
C ARG A 193 2.45 -0.51 -5.23
N LEU A 194 2.97 -0.50 -6.46
CA LEU A 194 3.56 0.69 -7.09
C LEU A 194 2.53 1.82 -7.26
N ALA A 195 1.30 1.49 -7.65
CA ALA A 195 0.21 2.46 -7.72
C ALA A 195 -0.15 3.01 -6.34
N GLY A 196 -0.16 2.15 -5.31
CA GLY A 196 -0.30 2.56 -3.91
C GLY A 196 0.82 3.48 -3.45
N TRP A 197 2.07 3.19 -3.81
CA TRP A 197 3.23 4.01 -3.49
C TRP A 197 3.16 5.40 -4.13
N THR A 198 2.78 5.44 -5.40
CA THR A 198 2.52 6.69 -6.15
C THR A 198 1.44 7.54 -5.46
N ALA A 199 0.34 6.92 -5.05
CA ALA A 199 -0.71 7.60 -4.30
C ALA A 199 -0.23 8.08 -2.92
N PHE A 200 0.60 7.29 -2.25
CA PHE A 200 1.20 7.61 -0.96
C PHE A 200 2.11 8.84 -1.04
N ASP A 201 3.03 8.87 -2.01
CA ASP A 201 3.93 10.01 -2.27
C ASP A 201 3.17 11.30 -2.63
N ALA A 202 2.02 11.16 -3.27
CA ALA A 202 1.13 12.27 -3.59
C ALA A 202 0.20 12.68 -2.42
N GLY A 203 0.37 12.11 -1.22
CA GLY A 203 -0.44 12.39 -0.03
C GLY A 203 -1.86 11.81 -0.06
N ARG A 204 -2.22 11.02 -1.07
CA ARG A 204 -3.55 10.40 -1.22
C ARG A 204 -3.64 9.09 -0.45
N HIS A 205 -3.56 9.19 0.88
CA HIS A 205 -3.47 8.03 1.77
C HIS A 205 -4.67 7.06 1.69
N SER A 206 -5.89 7.53 1.46
CA SER A 206 -7.05 6.63 1.32
C SER A 206 -6.99 5.77 0.05
N ILE A 207 -6.45 6.32 -1.03
CA ILE A 207 -6.19 5.61 -2.30
C ILE A 207 -5.00 4.65 -2.12
N ALA A 208 -3.92 5.09 -1.48
CA ALA A 208 -2.77 4.24 -1.17
C ALA A 208 -3.17 3.00 -0.35
N GLN A 209 -4.00 3.21 0.69
CA GLN A 209 -4.50 2.14 1.55
C GLN A 209 -5.23 1.05 0.75
N ARG A 210 -6.13 1.42 -0.16
CA ARG A 210 -6.87 0.46 -1.00
C ARG A 210 -5.96 -0.29 -1.94
N HIS A 211 -5.04 0.41 -2.60
CA HIS A 211 -4.04 -0.24 -3.43
C HIS A 211 -3.17 -1.24 -2.64
N PHE A 212 -2.74 -0.91 -1.42
CA PHE A 212 -1.97 -1.85 -0.60
C PHE A 212 -2.80 -3.05 -0.12
N ILE A 213 -4.08 -2.87 0.22
CA ILE A 213 -4.98 -3.98 0.55
C ILE A 213 -5.13 -4.93 -0.65
N GLN A 214 -5.42 -4.38 -1.82
CA GLN A 214 -5.58 -5.18 -3.05
C GLN A 214 -4.26 -5.84 -3.45
N ALA A 215 -3.14 -5.12 -3.35
CA ALA A 215 -1.80 -5.67 -3.60
C ALA A 215 -1.50 -6.86 -2.67
N LEU A 216 -1.76 -6.72 -1.35
CA LEU A 216 -1.52 -7.80 -0.39
C LEU A 216 -2.39 -9.02 -0.70
N ARG A 217 -3.64 -8.80 -1.09
CA ARG A 217 -4.56 -9.90 -1.44
C ARG A 217 -4.10 -10.66 -2.67
N LEU A 218 -3.62 -9.94 -3.69
CA LEU A 218 -3.12 -10.50 -4.94
C LEU A 218 -1.76 -11.18 -4.73
N ALA A 219 -0.87 -10.64 -3.89
CA ALA A 219 0.38 -11.29 -3.52
C ALA A 219 0.12 -12.65 -2.84
N ARG A 220 -0.86 -12.68 -1.93
CA ARG A 220 -1.34 -13.93 -1.33
C ARG A 220 -1.89 -14.90 -2.37
N ALA A 221 -2.71 -14.44 -3.32
CA ALA A 221 -3.27 -15.27 -4.39
C ALA A 221 -2.20 -15.87 -5.31
N GLY A 222 -1.09 -15.15 -5.54
CA GLY A 222 0.07 -15.63 -6.30
C GLY A 222 1.09 -16.43 -5.47
N GLY A 223 0.78 -16.72 -4.20
CA GLY A 223 1.66 -17.46 -3.30
C GLY A 223 3.02 -16.78 -3.08
N ASP A 224 3.05 -15.45 -3.02
CA ASP A 224 4.28 -14.67 -2.82
C ASP A 224 4.28 -13.96 -1.46
N ALA A 225 4.72 -14.72 -0.45
CA ALA A 225 4.82 -14.24 0.92
C ALA A 225 5.92 -13.17 1.09
N ASP A 226 6.97 -13.16 0.26
CA ASP A 226 8.03 -12.16 0.37
C ASP A 226 7.54 -10.80 -0.17
N LEU A 227 6.84 -10.79 -1.30
CA LEU A 227 6.13 -9.59 -1.78
C LEU A 227 5.06 -9.15 -0.79
N GLY A 228 4.29 -10.08 -0.21
CA GLY A 228 3.34 -9.79 0.86
C GLY A 228 3.98 -9.10 2.07
N SER A 229 5.17 -9.56 2.47
CA SER A 229 5.95 -8.96 3.56
C SER A 229 6.37 -7.52 3.21
N TYR A 230 6.79 -7.28 1.97
CA TYR A 230 7.12 -5.93 1.52
C TYR A 230 5.90 -5.00 1.53
N ILE A 231 4.76 -5.46 1.02
CA ILE A 231 3.51 -4.69 1.03
C ILE A 231 3.08 -4.38 2.46
N LEU A 232 3.18 -5.36 3.37
CA LEU A 232 2.84 -5.15 4.78
C LEU A 232 3.78 -4.14 5.46
N ALA A 233 5.07 -4.13 5.13
CA ALA A 233 5.98 -3.08 5.56
C ALA A 233 5.57 -1.69 5.00
N THR A 234 5.11 -1.59 3.76
CA THR A 234 4.57 -0.32 3.24
C THR A 234 3.30 0.14 3.95
N MET A 235 2.42 -0.79 4.35
CA MET A 235 1.24 -0.49 5.18
C MET A 235 1.63 -0.03 6.59
N ALA A 236 2.68 -0.61 7.17
CA ALA A 236 3.24 -0.18 8.46
C ALA A 236 3.77 1.26 8.38
N MET A 237 4.55 1.59 7.33
CA MET A 237 5.02 2.95 7.08
C MET A 237 3.85 3.93 6.95
N GLN A 238 2.82 3.55 6.19
CA GLN A 238 1.64 4.38 6.04
C GLN A 238 0.95 4.66 7.37
N SER A 239 0.80 3.65 8.22
CA SER A 239 0.14 3.75 9.52
C SER A 239 0.93 4.66 10.47
N LEU A 240 2.25 4.52 10.47
CA LEU A 240 3.17 5.38 11.22
C LEU A 240 3.05 6.84 10.81
N MET A 241 3.03 7.12 9.50
CA MET A 241 2.86 8.48 8.96
C MET A 241 1.51 9.09 9.34
N ARG A 242 0.50 8.26 9.64
CA ARG A 242 -0.83 8.69 10.08
C ARG A 242 -0.98 8.73 11.60
N GLY A 243 0.08 8.46 12.37
CA GLY A 243 0.10 8.55 13.83
C GLY A 243 -0.29 7.27 14.57
N PHE A 244 -0.64 6.21 13.84
CA PHE A 244 -1.00 4.89 14.38
C PHE A 244 0.26 4.08 14.67
N THR A 245 0.93 4.47 15.75
CA THR A 245 2.28 3.99 16.09
C THR A 245 2.29 2.52 16.48
N SER A 246 1.31 2.07 17.29
CA SER A 246 1.23 0.69 17.75
C SER A 246 0.98 -0.27 16.59
N GLU A 247 0.02 0.05 15.72
CA GLU A 247 -0.31 -0.73 14.54
C GLU A 247 0.87 -0.80 13.56
N ALA A 248 1.65 0.27 13.44
CA ALA A 248 2.87 0.28 12.64
C ALA A 248 3.95 -0.67 13.20
N ILE A 249 4.11 -0.75 14.52
CA ILE A 249 5.02 -1.71 15.16
C ILE A 249 4.58 -3.15 14.85
N ASP A 250 3.30 -3.46 15.09
CA ASP A 250 2.76 -4.81 14.88
C ASP A 250 2.90 -5.25 13.41
N MET A 251 2.57 -4.37 12.47
CA MET A 251 2.71 -4.67 11.04
C MET A 251 4.17 -4.81 10.60
N ALA A 252 5.08 -3.98 11.11
CA ALA A 252 6.50 -4.08 10.79
C ALA A 252 7.12 -5.37 11.33
N GLN A 253 6.77 -5.76 12.56
CA GLN A 253 7.19 -7.03 13.15
C GLN A 253 6.61 -8.23 12.39
N GLY A 254 5.33 -8.17 12.02
CA GLY A 254 4.65 -9.19 11.23
C GLY A 254 5.31 -9.38 9.86
N ALA A 255 5.59 -8.29 9.15
CA ALA A 255 6.30 -8.29 7.88
C ALA A 255 7.69 -8.93 7.99
N TYR A 256 8.45 -8.58 9.05
CA TYR A 256 9.79 -9.13 9.26
C TYR A 256 9.79 -10.62 9.60
N ARG A 257 8.85 -11.10 10.43
CA ARG A 257 8.85 -12.48 10.94
C ARG A 257 8.31 -13.51 9.92
N ARG A 258 7.46 -13.09 8.98
CA ARG A 258 6.71 -14.03 8.14
C ARG A 258 7.38 -14.34 6.79
N GLY A 259 8.25 -13.47 6.29
CA GLY A 259 9.01 -13.72 5.07
C GLY A 259 10.05 -14.84 5.27
N GLN A 260 9.86 -15.97 4.59
CA GLN A 260 10.72 -17.15 4.74
C GLN A 260 12.08 -16.96 4.04
N THR A 261 12.07 -16.26 2.89
CA THR A 261 13.25 -15.99 2.07
C THR A 261 13.42 -14.50 1.79
N LEU A 262 12.97 -13.70 2.77
CA LEU A 262 12.84 -12.26 2.64
C LEU A 262 14.17 -11.63 2.20
N ASP A 263 14.11 -10.87 1.11
CA ASP A 263 15.26 -10.10 0.65
C ASP A 263 15.79 -9.22 1.80
N PRO A 264 17.11 -9.21 2.08
CA PRO A 264 17.69 -8.43 3.17
C PRO A 264 17.27 -6.95 3.13
N ARG A 265 17.05 -6.37 1.95
CA ARG A 265 16.61 -4.98 1.79
C ARG A 265 15.18 -4.78 2.27
N VAL A 266 14.28 -5.72 1.99
CA VAL A 266 12.89 -5.69 2.48
C VAL A 266 12.85 -5.91 3.99
N ALA A 267 13.64 -6.87 4.49
CA ALA A 267 13.78 -7.12 5.92
C ALA A 267 14.32 -5.88 6.66
N GLY A 268 15.34 -5.23 6.10
CA GLY A 268 15.90 -3.98 6.62
C GLY A 268 14.89 -2.85 6.61
N PHE A 269 14.11 -2.71 5.53
CA PHE A 269 13.04 -1.72 5.44
C PHE A 269 11.98 -1.90 6.54
N ALA A 270 11.52 -3.13 6.81
CA ALA A 270 10.61 -3.42 7.91
C ALA A 270 11.21 -3.00 9.27
N LYS A 271 12.48 -3.32 9.52
CA LYS A 271 13.18 -2.94 10.76
C LYS A 271 13.40 -1.44 10.91
N LEU A 272 13.61 -0.72 9.81
CA LEU A 272 13.68 0.74 9.83
C LEU A 272 12.35 1.37 10.22
N ILE A 273 11.22 0.82 9.75
CA ILE A 273 9.88 1.29 10.14
C ILE A 273 9.61 0.99 11.62
N GLU A 274 9.97 -0.21 12.08
CA GLU A 274 9.87 -0.60 13.50
C GLU A 274 10.68 0.36 14.38
N ALA A 275 11.93 0.66 14.00
CA ALA A 275 12.78 1.64 14.69
C ALA A 275 12.13 3.03 14.77
N ARG A 276 11.60 3.54 13.66
CA ARG A 276 10.92 4.84 13.61
C ARG A 276 9.67 4.87 14.49
N SER A 277 8.96 3.74 14.58
CA SER A 277 7.76 3.61 15.39
C SER A 277 8.11 3.60 16.88
N HIS A 278 9.13 2.84 17.29
CA HIS A 278 9.65 2.90 18.67
C HIS A 278 10.16 4.29 19.06
N ALA A 279 10.83 4.99 18.13
CA ALA A 279 11.29 6.35 18.37
C ALA A 279 10.11 7.30 18.61
N ARG A 280 9.01 7.14 17.88
CA ARG A 280 7.77 7.91 18.10
C ARG A 280 7.11 7.58 19.44
N ALA A 281 7.23 6.34 19.91
CA ALA A 281 6.73 5.89 21.21
C ALA A 281 7.64 6.26 22.40
N GLY A 282 8.84 6.81 22.14
CA GLY A 282 9.81 7.14 23.19
C GLY A 282 10.64 5.95 23.71
N ASP A 283 10.63 4.81 23.02
CA ASP A 283 11.41 3.63 23.39
C ASP A 283 12.78 3.65 22.72
N GLU A 284 13.76 4.28 23.38
CA GLU A 284 15.12 4.45 22.87
C GLU A 284 15.87 3.12 22.69
N ARG A 285 15.61 2.14 23.56
CA ARG A 285 16.29 0.84 23.54
C ARG A 285 15.86 0.05 22.32
N SER A 286 14.55 -0.09 22.09
CA SER A 286 14.01 -0.81 20.94
C SER A 286 14.34 -0.09 19.63
N THR A 287 14.34 1.25 19.64
CA THR A 287 14.80 2.07 18.50
C THR A 287 16.23 1.70 18.11
N SER A 288 17.16 1.73 19.07
CA SER A 288 18.59 1.47 18.80
C SER A 288 18.82 0.03 18.30
N ALA A 289 18.12 -0.95 18.88
CA ALA A 289 18.22 -2.34 18.47
C ALA A 289 17.73 -2.54 17.01
N CYS A 290 16.60 -1.92 16.66
CA CYS A 290 16.02 -2.02 15.31
C CYS A 290 16.86 -1.28 14.26
N ILE A 291 17.45 -0.12 14.60
CA ILE A 291 18.41 0.57 13.71
C ILE A 291 19.60 -0.34 13.40
N ALA A 292 20.25 -0.88 14.43
CA ALA A 292 21.41 -1.75 14.25
C ALA A 292 21.06 -3.00 13.43
N GLN A 293 19.86 -3.54 13.59
CA GLN A 293 19.39 -4.67 12.78
C GLN A 293 19.13 -4.28 11.32
N SER A 294 18.53 -3.10 11.08
CA SER A 294 18.31 -2.56 9.74
C SER A 294 19.63 -2.32 9.00
N GLU A 295 20.65 -1.79 9.68
CA GLU A 295 21.98 -1.52 9.10
C GLU A 295 22.65 -2.82 8.66
N ARG A 296 22.70 -3.84 9.53
CA ARG A 296 23.25 -5.17 9.17
C ARG A 296 22.54 -5.82 7.97
N LEU A 297 21.23 -5.62 7.86
CA LEU A 297 20.43 -6.15 6.74
C LEU A 297 20.71 -5.39 5.44
N ALA A 298 20.94 -4.08 5.51
CA ALA A 298 21.32 -3.27 4.38
C ALA A 298 22.72 -3.64 3.86
N GLU A 299 23.69 -3.83 4.76
CA GLU A 299 25.05 -4.29 4.43
C GLU A 299 25.02 -5.63 3.68
N ARG A 300 24.33 -6.63 4.24
CA ARG A 300 24.13 -7.94 3.57
C ARG A 300 23.45 -7.82 2.21
N GLY A 301 22.53 -6.87 2.07
CA GLY A 301 21.84 -6.61 0.80
C GLY A 301 22.73 -5.92 -0.24
N ALA A 302 23.74 -5.17 0.17
CA ALA A 302 24.73 -4.52 -0.69
C ALA A 302 25.82 -5.51 -1.15
N ASP A 303 26.26 -6.41 -0.28
CA ASP A 303 27.25 -7.44 -0.61
C ASP A 303 26.71 -8.43 -1.67
N GLY A 304 25.40 -8.67 -1.68
CA GLY A 304 24.73 -9.44 -2.75
C GLY A 304 24.71 -8.75 -4.12
N GLU A 305 25.09 -7.47 -4.22
CA GLU A 305 25.32 -6.74 -5.48
C GLU A 305 26.80 -6.71 -5.91
N GLY A 306 27.70 -7.36 -5.16
CA GLY A 306 29.12 -7.50 -5.52
C GLY A 306 29.30 -7.93 -6.99
N LEU A 307 30.13 -7.18 -7.72
CA LEU A 307 30.26 -7.13 -9.18
C LEU A 307 30.15 -8.48 -9.93
N PRO A 308 29.55 -8.52 -11.15
CA PRO A 308 29.81 -9.58 -12.11
C PRO A 308 31.25 -9.44 -12.62
N GLY A 309 32.21 -10.03 -11.92
CA GLY A 309 33.62 -9.84 -12.28
C GLY A 309 34.64 -10.37 -11.29
N SER A 310 34.49 -11.60 -10.78
CA SER A 310 35.62 -12.54 -10.61
C SER A 310 35.13 -13.84 -9.97
N GLY A 311 35.33 -14.96 -10.67
CA GLY A 311 35.15 -16.30 -10.11
C GLY A 311 34.04 -17.14 -10.74
N SER A 312 34.42 -17.91 -11.77
CA SER A 312 33.85 -19.19 -12.22
C SER A 312 32.35 -19.30 -12.54
N SER A 313 32.12 -19.54 -13.83
CA SER A 313 30.93 -20.11 -14.46
C SER A 313 30.23 -21.24 -13.70
N THR A 314 28.90 -21.13 -13.53
CA THR A 314 27.94 -22.19 -13.87
C THR A 314 26.52 -21.64 -14.04
N SER A 315 25.95 -22.06 -15.17
CA SER A 315 24.62 -21.94 -15.76
C SER A 315 23.36 -21.73 -14.90
N SER A 316 22.48 -20.90 -15.48
CA SER A 316 21.04 -21.11 -15.74
C SER A 316 19.96 -20.70 -14.71
N ALA A 317 18.84 -20.25 -15.30
CA ALA A 317 17.51 -20.00 -14.77
C ALA A 317 17.23 -18.60 -14.16
N SER A 318 16.64 -17.74 -15.00
CA SER A 318 15.47 -16.91 -14.72
C SER A 318 15.11 -16.69 -13.24
N SER A 319 15.91 -15.90 -12.52
CA SER A 319 15.53 -15.45 -11.19
C SER A 319 14.33 -14.51 -11.31
N PRO A 320 13.19 -14.76 -10.63
CA PRO A 320 12.12 -13.78 -10.56
C PRO A 320 12.70 -12.51 -9.95
N THR A 321 12.49 -11.36 -10.61
CA THR A 321 12.93 -10.05 -10.13
C THR A 321 12.37 -9.85 -8.72
N ARG A 322 13.19 -10.08 -7.70
CA ARG A 322 12.78 -9.94 -6.30
C ARG A 322 12.33 -8.49 -6.07
N PRO A 323 11.29 -8.25 -5.26
CA PRO A 323 10.83 -6.90 -4.97
C PRO A 323 11.99 -6.09 -4.40
N ARG A 324 12.41 -5.07 -5.17
CA ARG A 324 13.46 -4.14 -4.79
C ARG A 324 12.81 -2.89 -4.21
N PRO A 325 13.14 -2.53 -2.97
CA PRO A 325 12.72 -1.25 -2.45
C PRO A 325 13.30 -0.09 -3.30
N SER A 326 12.57 1.01 -3.52
CA SER A 326 12.99 2.11 -4.44
C SER A 326 14.34 2.76 -4.06
N ALA A 327 15.20 3.14 -5.01
CA ALA A 327 16.52 3.69 -4.66
C ALA A 327 16.42 4.91 -3.69
N THR A 328 15.33 5.68 -3.80
CA THR A 328 15.03 6.87 -3.00
C THR A 328 15.07 6.64 -1.48
N TRP A 329 14.63 5.50 -0.95
CA TRP A 329 14.71 5.23 0.51
C TRP A 329 16.11 4.72 0.93
N ALA A 330 16.77 3.91 0.08
CA ALA A 330 18.06 3.31 0.37
C ALA A 330 19.17 4.38 0.46
N THR A 331 19.15 5.38 -0.42
CA THR A 331 20.24 6.36 -0.50
C THR A 331 20.06 7.57 0.40
N THR A 332 18.84 7.88 0.87
CA THR A 332 18.62 9.19 1.52
C THR A 332 18.12 9.11 2.96
N GLY A 333 17.47 8.02 3.38
CA GLY A 333 16.75 8.00 4.67
C GLY A 333 15.75 9.15 4.85
N ARG A 334 15.52 9.97 3.81
CA ARG A 334 14.74 11.19 3.82
C ARG A 334 13.45 10.89 3.07
N PRO A 335 12.29 10.97 3.74
CA PRO A 335 11.05 11.02 3.03
C PRO A 335 11.01 12.25 2.13
N SER A 336 10.50 12.09 0.92
CA SER A 336 10.00 13.18 0.08
C SER A 336 8.91 13.92 0.86
N ARG A 337 9.30 14.95 1.63
CA ARG A 337 8.47 15.87 2.42
C ARG A 337 7.58 15.21 3.50
N GLY A 338 7.91 15.42 4.77
CA GLY A 338 6.94 15.29 5.88
C GLY A 338 7.39 14.55 7.15
N MET A 339 8.57 13.92 7.20
CA MET A 339 9.02 13.20 8.42
C MET A 339 10.40 13.69 8.87
N PRO A 340 10.58 14.06 10.16
CA PRO A 340 11.88 14.44 10.69
C PRO A 340 12.84 13.23 10.73
N PRO A 341 14.16 13.45 10.57
CA PRO A 341 15.14 12.38 10.65
C PRO A 341 15.16 11.75 12.05
N VAL A 342 15.27 10.42 12.14
CA VAL A 342 15.56 9.75 13.41
C VAL A 342 17.00 10.04 13.78
N ARG A 343 17.21 10.99 14.69
CA ARG A 343 18.51 11.22 15.32
C ARG A 343 18.48 10.63 16.72
N CYS A 344 18.98 9.41 16.88
CA CYS A 344 19.44 8.97 18.19
C CYS A 344 20.72 9.73 18.50
N ARG A 345 20.66 10.72 19.39
CA ARG A 345 21.89 11.20 20.04
C ARG A 345 22.43 10.03 20.85
N ARG A 346 23.55 9.45 20.43
CA ARG A 346 24.38 8.63 21.31
C ARG A 346 24.73 9.49 22.52
N THR A 347 24.01 9.35 23.62
CA THR A 347 24.50 9.79 24.92
C THR A 347 25.68 8.88 25.22
N ARG A 348 26.90 9.42 25.15
CA ARG A 348 28.05 8.77 25.77
C ARG A 348 27.70 8.63 27.25
N SER A 349 27.39 7.42 27.70
CA SER A 349 27.36 7.13 29.13
C SER A 349 28.74 7.47 29.70
N PRO A 350 28.83 8.20 30.82
CA PRO A 350 30.10 8.37 31.52
C PRO A 350 30.59 7.00 31.97
N ALA A 351 31.87 6.72 31.79
CA ALA A 351 32.50 5.51 32.31
C ALA A 351 32.30 5.40 33.84
N PRO A 352 32.15 4.19 34.42
CA PRO A 352 32.07 4.02 35.86
C PRO A 352 33.39 4.47 36.51
N GLY A 353 33.28 5.31 37.54
CA GLY A 353 34.39 6.02 38.15
C GLY A 353 35.42 5.15 38.86
N ALA A 354 36.66 5.64 38.83
CA ALA A 354 37.63 5.48 39.91
C ALA A 354 37.73 6.81 40.67
N TYR A 355 38.16 6.73 41.94
CA TYR A 355 38.39 7.78 42.95
C TYR A 355 37.30 7.99 44.01
N GLY A 356 37.47 7.31 45.14
CA GLY A 356 38.24 7.86 46.25
C GLY A 356 37.59 9.00 47.07
N SER A 357 37.10 8.63 48.24
CA SER A 357 36.88 9.42 49.47
C SER A 357 37.38 10.89 49.51
N ARG A 358 36.50 11.84 49.88
CA ARG A 358 36.60 12.70 51.09
C ARG A 358 35.52 13.81 51.15
N SER A 359 34.84 13.86 52.30
CA SER A 359 34.29 14.99 53.09
C SER A 359 33.66 16.24 52.41
N TRP A 360 32.41 16.51 52.83
CA TRP A 360 31.65 17.77 52.65
C TRP A 360 32.29 18.98 53.35
N PRO A 361 32.06 20.20 52.82
CA PRO A 361 31.25 21.19 53.56
C PRO A 361 30.32 22.07 52.69
N ARG A 362 29.29 22.68 53.31
CA ARG A 362 28.47 23.84 52.84
C ARG A 362 28.72 25.03 53.81
N PRO A 363 28.40 26.32 53.50
CA PRO A 363 27.50 26.90 52.48
C PRO A 363 27.99 28.15 51.68
N THR A 364 27.13 28.58 50.73
CA THR A 364 27.00 29.72 49.75
C THR A 364 27.55 31.14 50.08
N PRO A 365 27.53 32.20 49.19
CA PRO A 365 26.92 32.36 47.83
C PRO A 365 27.74 33.14 46.73
N ARG A 366 27.28 33.03 45.47
CA ARG A 366 27.22 34.01 44.34
C ARG A 366 27.79 33.58 42.97
N THR A 367 26.89 33.71 41.98
CA THR A 367 27.04 34.04 40.55
C THR A 367 27.80 33.09 39.61
N ALA A 368 27.07 32.40 38.71
CA ALA A 368 26.97 32.73 37.27
C ALA A 368 26.30 31.61 36.43
N THR A 369 25.50 32.02 35.43
CA THR A 369 25.26 31.40 34.09
C THR A 369 24.59 30.01 33.93
N SER A 370 23.32 30.05 33.48
CA SER A 370 22.56 29.22 32.48
C SER A 370 23.37 28.26 31.55
N PRO A 371 22.85 27.12 30.99
CA PRO A 371 21.54 27.09 30.30
C PRO A 371 20.66 25.82 30.20
N ARG A 372 19.35 26.11 30.17
CA ARG A 372 18.28 25.67 29.23
C ARG A 372 17.98 24.17 29.06
N ALA A 373 16.85 23.78 29.65
CA ALA A 373 15.93 22.77 29.12
C ALA A 373 15.35 23.20 27.76
N CYS A 374 15.17 22.26 26.84
CA CYS A 374 14.43 22.47 25.59
C CYS A 374 13.26 21.48 25.47
N THR A 375 12.08 22.07 25.53
CA THR A 375 10.74 21.62 25.15
C THR A 375 10.63 21.28 23.67
N TRP A 376 9.88 20.22 23.33
CA TRP A 376 9.43 19.94 21.97
C TRP A 376 8.17 20.76 21.66
N ALA A 377 8.26 21.68 20.69
CA ALA A 377 7.09 22.35 20.13
C ALA A 377 6.53 21.50 18.98
N ALA A 378 5.34 20.95 19.18
CA ALA A 378 4.51 20.40 18.11
C ALA A 378 3.74 21.56 17.46
N SER A 379 4.00 21.83 16.18
CA SER A 379 3.11 22.62 15.34
C SER A 379 1.94 21.74 14.90
N ARG A 380 0.72 22.19 15.20
CA ARG A 380 -0.56 21.53 14.93
C ARG A 380 -0.85 21.32 13.45
#